data_AF-A0A6J1IJW2-F1
#
_entry.id   AF-A0A6J1IJW2-F1
#
_cell.length_a   1.000
_cell.length_b   1.000
_cell.length_c   1.000
_cell.angle_alpha   90.00
_cell.angle_beta   90.00
_cell.angle_gamma   90.00
#
_symmetry.space_group_name_H-M   'P 1'
#
loop_
_entity.id
_entity.type
_entity.pdbx_description
1 polymer ?
#
loop_
_entity_poly.entity_id
_entity_poly.type
_entity_poly.pdbx_seq_one_letter_code
_entity_poly.pdbx_strand_id
1 'polypeptide(L)'
;MASKLVLIIVIVLDVIAFGLAVAAEQRRSTANVVPDSEKNYNYCVYDSDVSTGYGVGAFLLLMASQALIMVASRCFCCGKSLSPGGSRAWAIILFIICWVFFFIAEVCLFAGSVRNAYHTKYRTMFGDNPPSCQTLRKGVFGAGAAFIFLNAIVSELYYVFYSKARESFLPYGGETGVGMGTYK
;
A
#
# COMPACT_ATOMS: atom_id res chain seq x y z
N MET A 1 -2.67 0.74 -26.16
CA MET A 1 -3.81 1.11 -25.31
C MET A 1 -3.51 0.63 -23.90
N ALA A 2 -3.96 1.35 -22.87
CA ALA A 2 -4.00 0.82 -21.52
C ALA A 2 -4.84 -0.47 -21.53
N SER A 3 -4.35 -1.55 -20.94
CA SER A 3 -5.20 -2.73 -20.74
C SER A 3 -6.26 -2.36 -19.71
N LYS A 4 -7.51 -2.17 -20.16
CA LYS A 4 -8.66 -1.91 -19.28
C LYS A 4 -8.78 -2.98 -18.20
N LEU A 5 -8.41 -4.22 -18.53
CA LEU A 5 -8.41 -5.37 -17.63
C LEU A 5 -7.44 -5.17 -16.45
N VAL A 6 -6.23 -4.66 -16.72
CA VAL A 6 -5.24 -4.35 -15.66
C VAL A 6 -5.75 -3.25 -14.74
N LEU A 7 -6.28 -2.17 -15.29
CA LEU A 7 -6.87 -1.07 -14.50
C LEU A 7 -7.99 -1.57 -13.59
N ILE A 8 -8.94 -2.36 -14.12
CA ILE A 8 -10.06 -2.88 -13.35
C ILE A 8 -9.56 -3.78 -12.20
N ILE A 9 -8.62 -4.69 -12.47
CA ILE A 9 -8.10 -5.58 -11.43
C ILE A 9 -7.40 -4.78 -10.32
N VAL A 10 -6.54 -3.83 -10.69
CA VAL A 10 -5.80 -2.99 -9.74
C VAL A 10 -6.76 -2.19 -8.87
N ILE A 11 -7.75 -1.53 -9.47
CA ILE A 11 -8.80 -0.79 -8.75
C ILE A 11 -9.50 -1.68 -7.74
N VAL A 12 -9.92 -2.88 -8.16
CA VAL A 12 -10.61 -3.81 -7.26
C VAL A 12 -9.72 -4.22 -6.10
N LEU A 13 -8.45 -4.53 -6.35
CA LEU A 13 -7.49 -4.89 -5.30
C LEU A 13 -7.25 -3.74 -4.33
N ASP A 14 -7.06 -2.52 -4.82
CA ASP A 14 -6.81 -1.33 -4.01
C ASP A 14 -8.04 -0.93 -3.19
N VAL A 15 -9.26 -1.05 -3.74
CA VAL A 15 -10.51 -0.81 -3.01
C VAL A 15 -10.70 -1.83 -1.89
N ILE A 16 -10.40 -3.10 -2.15
CA ILE A 16 -10.47 -4.13 -1.10
C ILE A 16 -9.40 -3.86 -0.04
N ALA A 17 -8.16 -3.56 -0.43
CA ALA A 17 -7.08 -3.24 0.50
C ALA A 17 -7.42 -2.02 1.37
N PHE A 18 -7.99 -0.97 0.78
CA PHE A 18 -8.51 0.20 1.49
C PHE A 18 -9.61 -0.18 2.48
N GLY A 19 -10.59 -0.97 2.04
CA GLY A 19 -11.68 -1.46 2.89
C GLY A 19 -11.17 -2.28 4.08
N LEU A 20 -10.18 -3.16 3.87
CA LEU A 20 -9.55 -3.94 4.94
C LEU A 20 -8.75 -3.04 5.89
N ALA A 21 -8.04 -2.02 5.40
CA ALA A 21 -7.32 -1.06 6.24
C ALA A 21 -8.28 -0.23 7.10
N VAL A 22 -9.41 0.22 6.54
CA VAL A 22 -10.47 0.92 7.28
C VAL A 22 -11.13 -0.02 8.29
N ALA A 23 -11.43 -1.27 7.91
CA ALA A 23 -11.97 -2.27 8.81
C ALA A 23 -11.00 -2.58 9.96
N ALA A 24 -9.69 -2.58 9.70
CA ALA A 24 -8.66 -2.74 10.73
C ALA A 24 -8.65 -1.57 11.73
N GLU A 25 -8.83 -0.32 11.27
CA GLU A 25 -8.93 0.86 12.16
C GLU A 25 -10.27 0.89 12.92
N GLN A 26 -11.38 0.50 12.29
CA GLN A 26 -12.70 0.46 12.94
C GLN A 26 -12.83 -0.67 13.96
N ARG A 27 -12.32 -1.86 13.65
CA ARG A 27 -12.28 -3.01 14.56
C ARG A 27 -11.00 -3.07 15.40
N ARG A 28 -10.38 -1.92 15.68
CA ARG A 28 -9.24 -1.83 16.58
C ARG A 28 -9.57 -2.57 17.88
N SER A 29 -8.67 -3.43 18.36
CA SER A 29 -8.83 -4.09 19.66
C SER A 29 -8.94 -3.01 20.74
N THR A 30 -10.16 -2.70 21.14
CA THR A 30 -10.46 -1.84 22.28
C THR A 30 -10.31 -2.71 23.50
N ALA A 31 -9.28 -2.44 24.31
CA ALA A 31 -9.11 -3.11 25.59
C ALA A 31 -10.34 -2.80 26.45
N ASN A 32 -11.17 -3.81 26.71
CA ASN A 32 -12.24 -3.70 27.69
C ASN A 32 -11.65 -4.03 29.05
N VAL A 33 -11.74 -3.08 29.97
CA VAL A 33 -11.38 -3.29 31.37
C VAL A 33 -12.56 -4.00 32.01
N VAL A 34 -12.48 -5.32 32.15
CA VAL A 34 -13.49 -6.10 32.86
C VAL A 34 -13.04 -6.21 34.32
N PRO A 35 -13.81 -5.69 35.28
CA PRO A 35 -13.51 -5.91 36.69
C PRO A 35 -13.81 -7.37 37.06
N ASP A 36 -12.89 -8.02 37.77
CA ASP A 36 -13.12 -9.37 38.29
C ASP A 36 -14.20 -9.36 39.39
N SER A 37 -14.89 -10.49 39.58
CA SER A 37 -16.01 -10.61 40.54
C SER A 37 -15.58 -10.37 42.00
N GLU A 38 -14.28 -10.40 42.29
CA GLU A 38 -13.70 -10.16 43.62
C GLU A 38 -13.01 -8.80 43.81
N LYS A 39 -13.10 -7.85 42.85
CA LYS A 39 -12.62 -6.45 42.98
C LYS A 39 -11.14 -6.25 43.36
N ASN A 40 -10.27 -7.26 43.28
CA ASN A 40 -8.86 -7.10 43.67
C ASN A 40 -7.93 -6.72 42.52
N TYR A 41 -8.25 -7.04 41.26
CA TYR A 41 -7.40 -6.71 40.11
C TYR A 41 -8.24 -6.38 38.86
N ASN A 42 -7.84 -5.33 38.14
CA ASN A 42 -8.36 -5.01 36.82
C ASN A 42 -7.49 -5.71 35.77
N TYR A 43 -8.04 -6.65 35.00
CA TYR A 43 -7.35 -7.23 33.85
C TYR A 43 -7.91 -6.62 32.55
N CYS A 44 -7.02 -6.23 31.63
CA CYS A 44 -7.43 -5.77 30.31
C CYS A 44 -7.72 -7.04 29.47
N VAL A 45 -8.97 -7.25 29.06
CA VAL A 45 -9.28 -8.26 28.03
C VAL A 45 -9.11 -7.59 26.68
N TYR A 46 -8.19 -8.09 25.88
CA TYR A 46 -8.00 -7.65 24.51
C TYR A 46 -8.82 -8.56 23.59
N ASP A 47 -9.65 -7.95 22.75
CA ASP A 47 -10.36 -8.66 21.69
C ASP A 47 -9.36 -9.18 20.64
N SER A 48 -9.66 -10.38 20.15
CA SER A 48 -8.87 -11.24 19.23
C SER A 48 -8.13 -10.51 18.09
N ASP A 49 -7.07 -11.14 17.57
CA ASP A 49 -6.15 -10.67 16.51
C ASP A 49 -6.79 -10.39 15.13
N VAL A 50 -8.12 -10.25 15.08
CA VAL A 50 -8.92 -9.97 13.88
C VAL A 50 -8.48 -8.67 13.19
N SER A 51 -8.15 -7.63 13.96
CA SER A 51 -7.60 -6.37 13.42
C SER A 51 -6.23 -6.57 12.75
N THR A 52 -5.37 -7.42 13.34
CA THR A 52 -4.08 -7.80 12.75
C THR A 52 -4.30 -8.55 11.44
N GLY A 53 -5.27 -9.47 11.39
CA GLY A 53 -5.63 -10.19 10.17
C GLY A 53 -6.05 -9.25 9.03
N TYR A 54 -6.88 -8.25 9.32
CA TYR A 54 -7.26 -7.25 8.32
C TYR A 54 -6.09 -6.36 7.89
N GLY A 55 -5.20 -5.96 8.81
CA GLY A 55 -3.99 -5.20 8.50
C GLY A 55 -3.02 -5.95 7.60
N VAL A 56 -2.78 -7.24 7.89
CA VAL A 56 -1.94 -8.13 7.06
C VAL A 56 -2.61 -8.42 5.71
N GLY A 57 -3.93 -8.59 5.69
CA GLY A 57 -4.68 -8.74 4.44
C GLY A 57 -4.55 -7.52 3.53
N ALA A 58 -4.70 -6.31 4.10
CA ALA A 58 -4.51 -5.06 3.37
C ALA A 58 -3.07 -4.93 2.83
N PHE A 59 -2.06 -5.28 3.64
CA PHE A 59 -0.64 -5.31 3.26
C PHE A 59 -0.43 -6.22 2.04
N LEU A 60 -0.89 -7.48 2.10
CA LEU A 60 -0.69 -8.44 1.02
C LEU A 60 -1.41 -8.05 -0.28
N LEU A 61 -2.61 -7.48 -0.18
CA LEU A 61 -3.36 -7.04 -1.37
C LEU A 61 -2.71 -5.82 -2.03
N LEU A 62 -2.23 -4.86 -1.25
CA LEU A 62 -1.52 -3.69 -1.77
C LEU A 62 -0.20 -4.12 -2.44
N MET A 63 0.53 -5.07 -1.85
CA MET A 63 1.72 -5.65 -2.47
C MET A 63 1.39 -6.33 -3.80
N ALA A 64 0.28 -7.07 -3.86
CA ALA A 64 -0.16 -7.73 -5.07
C ALA A 64 -0.57 -6.72 -6.17
N SER A 65 -1.26 -5.63 -5.82
CA SER A 65 -1.64 -4.59 -6.80
C SER A 65 -0.41 -3.89 -7.36
N GLN A 66 0.54 -3.50 -6.50
CA GLN A 66 1.80 -2.90 -6.91
C GLN A 66 2.61 -3.84 -7.82
N ALA A 67 2.75 -5.12 -7.44
CA ALA A 67 3.45 -6.11 -8.26
C ALA A 67 2.80 -6.31 -9.65
N LEU A 68 1.47 -6.34 -9.71
CA LEU A 68 0.72 -6.49 -10.96
C LEU A 68 0.99 -5.31 -11.90
N ILE A 69 0.94 -4.08 -11.41
CA ILE A 69 1.25 -2.87 -12.20
C ILE A 69 2.68 -2.92 -12.72
N MET A 70 3.63 -3.35 -11.90
CA MET A 70 5.05 -3.48 -12.28
C MET A 70 5.27 -4.53 -13.37
N VAL A 71 4.62 -5.68 -13.26
CA VAL A 71 4.67 -6.73 -14.29
C VAL A 71 4.00 -6.25 -15.58
N ALA A 72 2.85 -5.56 -15.47
CA ALA A 72 2.14 -5.00 -16.63
C ALA A 72 2.93 -3.90 -17.34
N SER A 73 3.70 -3.10 -16.60
CA SER A 73 4.59 -2.06 -17.14
C SER A 73 5.96 -2.58 -17.57
N ARG A 74 6.24 -3.87 -17.35
CA ARG A 74 7.55 -4.53 -17.58
C ARG A 74 8.71 -3.81 -16.89
N CYS A 75 8.46 -3.35 -15.67
CA CYS A 75 9.43 -2.71 -14.76
C CYS A 75 10.18 -1.50 -15.33
N PHE A 76 9.71 -0.86 -16.42
CA PHE A 76 10.48 0.10 -17.24
C PHE A 76 11.80 -0.44 -17.85
N CYS A 77 12.51 -1.37 -17.19
CA CYS A 77 13.79 -1.94 -17.60
C CYS A 77 13.70 -2.94 -18.76
N CYS A 78 12.58 -3.66 -18.89
CA CYS A 78 12.41 -4.72 -19.89
C CYS A 78 11.41 -4.34 -21.00
N GLY A 79 11.11 -3.04 -21.13
CA GLY A 79 10.15 -2.48 -22.09
C GLY A 79 10.82 -1.75 -23.25
N LYS A 80 10.04 -1.47 -24.30
CA LYS A 80 10.47 -0.58 -25.40
C LYS A 80 10.68 0.83 -24.85
N SER A 81 11.70 1.54 -25.37
CA SER A 81 12.02 2.91 -24.96
C SER A 81 10.79 3.81 -25.12
N LEU A 82 10.44 4.57 -24.08
CA LEU A 82 9.32 5.53 -24.15
C LEU A 82 9.70 6.66 -25.10
N SER A 83 8.75 7.11 -25.93
CA SER A 83 8.97 8.23 -26.84
C SER A 83 9.47 9.46 -26.08
N PRO A 84 10.50 10.17 -26.58
CA PRO A 84 10.93 11.44 -25.97
C PRO A 84 9.77 12.45 -25.97
N GLY A 85 9.39 12.95 -24.80
CA GLY A 85 8.29 13.90 -24.63
C GLY A 85 7.82 14.07 -23.19
N GLY A 86 6.95 15.06 -22.94
CA GLY A 86 6.44 15.39 -21.60
C GLY A 86 5.70 14.24 -20.90
N SER A 87 5.04 13.36 -21.66
CA SER A 87 4.37 12.18 -21.12
C SER A 87 5.33 11.21 -20.42
N ARG A 88 6.59 11.11 -20.89
CA ARG A 88 7.62 10.29 -20.25
C ARG A 88 8.05 10.85 -18.89
N ALA A 89 8.27 12.17 -18.81
CA ALA A 89 8.62 12.82 -17.55
C ALA A 89 7.50 12.66 -16.51
N TRP A 90 6.24 12.86 -16.92
CA TRP A 90 5.08 12.62 -16.06
C TRP A 90 4.95 11.17 -15.62
N ALA A 91 5.16 10.19 -16.52
CA ALA A 91 5.13 8.78 -16.15
C ALA A 91 6.22 8.41 -15.12
N ILE A 92 7.43 8.98 -15.23
CA ILE A 92 8.52 8.76 -14.26
C ILE A 92 8.21 9.41 -12.92
N ILE A 93 7.68 10.64 -12.92
CA ILE A 93 7.32 11.35 -11.68
C ILE A 93 6.20 10.59 -10.95
N LEU A 94 5.14 10.21 -11.66
CA LEU A 94 4.02 9.45 -11.09
C LEU A 94 4.49 8.07 -10.59
N PHE A 95 5.44 7.43 -11.28
CA PHE A 95 6.06 6.21 -10.82
C PHE A 95 6.75 6.39 -9.47
N ILE A 96 7.60 7.40 -9.33
CA ILE A 96 8.31 7.68 -8.06
C ILE A 96 7.31 7.97 -6.95
N ILE A 97 6.30 8.80 -7.20
CA ILE A 97 5.26 9.15 -6.21
C ILE A 97 4.48 7.90 -5.78
N CYS A 98 4.09 7.04 -6.73
CA CYS A 98 3.43 5.77 -6.46
C CYS A 98 4.28 4.89 -5.53
N TRP A 99 5.57 4.72 -5.83
CA TRP A 99 6.47 3.95 -4.98
C TRP A 99 6.61 4.52 -3.57
N VAL A 100 6.70 5.84 -3.43
CA VAL A 100 6.76 6.50 -2.12
C VAL A 100 5.49 6.23 -1.32
N PHE A 101 4.31 6.40 -1.91
CA PHE A 101 3.04 6.13 -1.22
C PHE A 101 2.88 4.66 -0.86
N PHE A 102 3.26 3.75 -1.76
CA PHE A 102 3.29 2.31 -1.51
C PHE A 102 4.15 1.97 -0.28
N PHE A 103 5.40 2.43 -0.23
CA PHE A 103 6.27 2.14 0.91
C PHE A 103 5.75 2.70 2.24
N ILE A 104 5.20 3.92 2.23
CA ILE A 104 4.64 4.51 3.45
C ILE A 104 3.43 3.70 3.92
N ALA A 105 2.52 3.33 3.01
CA ALA A 105 1.37 2.51 3.32
C ALA A 105 1.78 1.15 3.91
N GLU A 106 2.74 0.47 3.29
CA GLU A 106 3.22 -0.83 3.74
C GLU A 106 3.86 -0.78 5.12
N VAL A 107 4.71 0.23 5.37
CA VAL A 107 5.34 0.41 6.69
C VAL A 107 4.28 0.70 7.75
N CYS A 108 3.26 1.51 7.44
CA CYS A 108 2.14 1.77 8.34
C CYS A 108 1.33 0.51 8.65
N LEU A 109 0.97 -0.29 7.65
CA LEU A 109 0.19 -1.52 7.82
C LEU A 109 0.99 -2.61 8.54
N PHE A 110 2.27 -2.78 8.19
CA PHE A 110 3.15 -3.76 8.83
C PHE A 110 3.42 -3.38 10.29
N ALA A 111 3.82 -2.13 10.56
CA ALA A 111 4.06 -1.66 11.92
C ALA A 111 2.78 -1.68 12.76
N GLY A 112 1.64 -1.34 12.16
CA GLY A 112 0.32 -1.42 12.79
C GLY A 112 -0.02 -2.85 13.20
N SER A 113 0.09 -3.80 12.27
CA SER A 113 -0.17 -5.22 12.49
C SER A 113 0.75 -5.83 13.54
N VAL A 114 2.06 -5.57 13.45
CA VAL A 114 3.07 -6.10 14.37
C VAL A 114 2.84 -5.58 15.78
N ARG A 115 2.63 -4.27 15.95
CA ARG A 115 2.34 -3.71 17.28
C ARG A 115 1.04 -4.28 17.85
N ASN A 116 0.02 -4.49 17.02
CA ASN A 116 -1.26 -5.02 17.47
C ASN A 116 -1.13 -6.46 17.99
N ALA A 117 -0.36 -7.32 17.31
CA ALA A 117 -0.08 -8.69 17.77
C ALA A 117 0.79 -8.76 19.04
N TYR A 118 1.75 -7.85 19.20
CA TYR A 118 2.59 -7.83 20.41
C TYR A 118 1.79 -7.44 21.66
N HIS A 119 0.84 -6.52 21.55
CA HIS A 119 0.02 -6.07 22.68
C HIS A 119 -0.99 -7.12 23.18
N THR A 120 -1.44 -8.03 22.31
CA THR A 120 -2.39 -9.10 22.69
C THR A 120 -1.69 -10.28 23.37
N LYS A 121 -0.49 -10.66 22.94
CA LYS A 121 0.16 -11.93 23.36
C LYS A 121 0.96 -11.88 24.67
N TYR A 122 1.54 -10.75 25.06
CA TYR A 122 2.52 -10.67 26.17
C TYR A 122 2.01 -10.00 27.45
N ARG A 123 0.73 -9.57 27.51
CA ARG A 123 0.21 -8.76 28.64
C ARG A 123 -0.32 -9.57 29.83
N THR A 124 -0.37 -10.90 29.76
CA THR A 124 -0.98 -11.74 30.80
C THR A 124 -0.17 -11.89 32.10
N MET A 125 1.05 -11.34 32.23
CA MET A 125 1.98 -11.70 33.31
C MET A 125 2.88 -10.56 33.83
N PHE A 126 2.39 -9.31 34.00
CA PHE A 126 3.20 -8.26 34.65
C PHE A 126 2.50 -7.66 35.87
N GLY A 127 3.08 -7.96 37.03
CA GLY A 127 2.67 -7.48 38.36
C GLY A 127 3.06 -6.05 38.70
N ASP A 128 2.48 -5.61 39.81
CA ASP A 128 2.76 -4.47 40.70
C ASP A 128 2.83 -3.04 40.20
N ASN A 129 2.68 -2.76 38.91
CA ASN A 129 2.27 -1.41 38.42
C ASN A 129 1.73 -1.53 36.99
N PRO A 130 0.40 -1.68 36.77
CA PRO A 130 -0.11 -1.85 35.42
C PRO A 130 0.04 -0.51 34.66
N PRO A 131 0.84 -0.44 33.57
CA PRO A 131 0.74 0.71 32.68
C PRO A 131 -0.70 0.79 32.17
N SER A 132 -1.24 2.00 31.96
CA SER A 132 -2.55 2.21 31.35
C SER A 132 -2.71 1.32 30.10
N CYS A 133 -3.87 0.68 29.90
CA CYS A 133 -4.07 -0.25 28.77
C CYS A 133 -3.68 0.47 27.45
N GLN A 134 -2.48 0.17 26.93
CA GLN A 134 -1.99 0.77 25.70
C GLN A 134 -2.78 0.15 24.57
N THR A 135 -3.71 0.94 24.03
CA THR A 135 -4.24 0.74 22.71
C THR A 135 -3.21 1.27 21.71
N LEU A 136 -3.15 0.74 20.48
CA LEU A 136 -2.34 1.38 19.44
C LEU A 136 -2.63 2.89 19.44
N ARG A 137 -1.66 3.74 19.07
CA ARG A 137 -1.94 5.17 18.87
C ARG A 137 -2.93 5.35 17.72
N LYS A 138 -4.02 6.11 17.93
CA LYS A 138 -5.06 6.38 16.92
C LYS A 138 -4.41 6.83 15.60
N GLY A 139 -4.81 6.21 14.49
CA GLY A 139 -4.46 6.68 13.15
C GLY A 139 -3.30 5.99 12.43
N VAL A 140 -2.70 4.90 12.92
CA VAL A 140 -1.68 4.17 12.14
C VAL A 140 -2.29 3.40 10.97
N PHE A 141 -3.39 2.67 11.19
CA PHE A 141 -4.11 2.03 10.09
C PHE A 141 -4.88 3.06 9.26
N GLY A 142 -5.37 4.14 9.88
CA GLY A 142 -5.96 5.28 9.19
C GLY A 142 -4.99 6.00 8.23
N ALA A 143 -3.74 6.23 8.66
CA ALA A 143 -2.70 6.76 7.79
C ALA A 143 -2.40 5.78 6.64
N GLY A 144 -2.28 4.48 6.95
CA GLY A 144 -2.14 3.43 5.94
C GLY A 144 -3.26 3.49 4.89
N ALA A 145 -4.52 3.56 5.33
CA ALA A 145 -5.68 3.67 4.45
C ALA A 145 -5.63 4.93 3.56
N ALA A 146 -5.23 6.09 4.12
CA ALA A 146 -5.07 7.31 3.33
C ALA A 146 -4.01 7.16 2.23
N PHE A 147 -2.86 6.56 2.54
CA PHE A 147 -1.81 6.32 1.55
C PHE A 147 -2.19 5.24 0.54
N ILE A 148 -2.98 4.21 0.91
CA ILE A 148 -3.55 3.24 -0.04
C ILE A 148 -4.44 3.96 -1.05
N PHE A 149 -5.34 4.84 -0.58
CA PHE A 149 -6.25 5.58 -1.44
C PHE A 149 -5.49 6.51 -2.40
N LEU A 150 -4.49 7.25 -1.89
CA LEU A 150 -3.63 8.08 -2.74
C LEU A 150 -2.82 7.23 -3.73
N ASN A 151 -2.29 6.08 -3.30
CA ASN A 151 -1.57 5.17 -4.17
C ASN A 151 -2.46 4.64 -5.30
N ALA A 152 -3.71 4.27 -5.01
CA ALA A 152 -4.67 3.81 -6.01
C ALA A 152 -4.81 4.84 -7.15
N ILE A 153 -5.09 6.11 -6.81
CA ILE A 153 -5.24 7.20 -7.78
C ILE A 153 -3.94 7.40 -8.58
N VAL A 154 -2.80 7.49 -7.92
CA VAL A 154 -1.52 7.75 -8.60
C VAL A 154 -1.12 6.58 -9.49
N SER A 155 -1.38 5.34 -9.08
CA SER A 155 -1.02 4.14 -9.81
C SER A 155 -1.86 3.97 -11.11
N GLU A 156 -3.14 4.34 -11.06
CA GLU A 156 -4.00 4.41 -12.24
C GLU A 156 -3.53 5.48 -13.23
N LEU A 157 -3.29 6.71 -12.73
CA LEU A 157 -2.77 7.81 -13.55
C LEU A 157 -1.45 7.40 -14.18
N TYR A 158 -0.54 6.83 -13.39
CA TYR A 158 0.72 6.27 -13.85
C TYR A 158 0.51 5.30 -15.02
N TYR A 159 -0.39 4.32 -14.87
CA TYR A 159 -0.63 3.33 -15.92
C TYR A 159 -1.21 3.95 -17.20
N VAL A 160 -2.09 4.95 -17.07
CA VAL A 160 -2.63 5.70 -18.21
C VAL A 160 -1.53 6.47 -18.94
N PHE A 161 -0.73 7.27 -18.23
CA PHE A 161 0.37 8.04 -18.82
C PHE A 161 1.44 7.12 -19.44
N TYR A 162 1.78 6.03 -18.76
CA TYR A 162 2.67 4.98 -19.29
C TYR A 162 2.13 4.40 -20.59
N SER A 163 0.84 4.04 -20.64
CA SER A 163 0.23 3.47 -21.83
C SER A 163 0.20 4.44 -23.01
N LYS A 164 -0.06 5.74 -22.76
CA LYS A 164 -0.03 6.79 -23.77
C LYS A 164 1.38 7.01 -24.32
N ALA A 165 2.38 7.05 -23.44
CA ALA A 165 3.79 7.18 -23.84
C ALA A 165 4.31 5.95 -24.63
N ARG A 166 3.62 4.81 -24.52
CA ARG A 166 3.91 3.59 -25.28
C ARG A 166 3.20 3.57 -26.64
N GLU A 167 2.02 4.17 -26.74
CA GLU A 167 1.28 4.29 -28.02
C GLU A 167 1.81 5.37 -28.94
N SER A 168 2.34 6.48 -28.39
CA SER A 168 3.02 7.51 -29.18
C SER A 168 4.25 6.98 -29.92
N PHE A 169 4.72 5.78 -29.57
CA PHE A 169 5.78 5.05 -30.27
C PHE A 169 5.26 4.17 -31.42
N LEU A 170 4.14 4.53 -32.07
CA LEU A 170 3.76 3.91 -33.34
C LEU A 170 4.92 4.11 -34.35
N PRO A 171 5.35 3.04 -35.06
CA PRO A 171 6.56 3.05 -35.86
C PRO A 171 6.32 3.78 -37.18
N TYR A 172 6.35 5.11 -37.19
CA TYR A 172 6.63 5.83 -38.42
C TYR A 172 8.15 5.93 -38.56
N GLY A 173 8.76 4.88 -39.10
CA GLY A 173 10.03 4.87 -39.85
C GLY A 173 11.22 5.71 -39.40
N GLY A 174 11.31 6.12 -38.13
CA GLY A 174 12.39 6.95 -37.60
C GLY A 174 13.22 6.14 -36.64
N GLU A 175 14.36 5.68 -37.12
CA GLU A 175 15.39 5.01 -36.34
C GLU A 175 15.60 5.73 -34.99
N THR A 176 15.42 5.00 -33.89
CA THR A 176 15.81 5.49 -32.55
C THR A 176 17.28 5.19 -32.24
N GLY A 177 18.10 5.04 -33.28
CA GLY A 177 19.53 5.14 -33.15
C GLY A 177 19.90 6.57 -32.83
N VAL A 178 20.64 6.78 -31.74
CA VAL A 178 21.43 8.00 -31.57
C VAL A 178 22.32 8.09 -32.80
N GLY A 179 21.97 8.95 -33.74
CA GLY A 179 22.77 9.20 -34.94
C GLY A 179 24.12 9.74 -34.51
N MET A 180 25.11 8.86 -34.38
CA MET A 180 26.50 9.27 -34.36
C MET A 180 26.78 9.83 -35.74
N GLY A 181 26.78 11.15 -35.86
CA GLY A 181 27.12 11.84 -37.10
C GLY A 181 28.48 11.35 -37.58
N THR A 182 28.54 10.88 -38.82
CA THR A 182 29.80 10.52 -39.46
C THR A 182 30.55 11.81 -39.79
N TYR A 183 31.60 12.10 -39.03
CA TYR A 183 32.65 13.03 -39.43
C TYR A 183 33.51 12.34 -40.49
N LYS A 184 33.39 12.76 -41.74
CA LYS A 184 34.41 12.68 -42.78
C LYS A 184 34.19 13.75 -43.82
#